data_AF-A0A5C5XWY5-F1
#
_entry.id   AF-A0A5C5XWY5-F1
#
_cell.length_a   1.000
_cell.length_b   1.000
_cell.length_c   1.000
_cell.angle_alpha   90.00
_cell.angle_beta   90.00
_cell.angle_gamma   90.00
#
_symmetry.space_group_name_H-M   'P 1'
#
loop_
_entity.id
_entity.type
_entity.pdbx_description
1 polymer ?
#
loop_
_entity_poly.entity_id
_entity_poly.type
_entity_poly.pdbx_seq_one_letter_code
_entity_poly.pdbx_strand_id
1 'polypeptide(L)'
;MTLTSRKSFTKRSEMFGLSFFEMSVIGIIAVVLFGGNLPEVARKFGHSYSQLRRSLHDVQQQFREAQRDVDQAMAVDDRPKSGSKTAMYDDEQDDAPEPSAPKFTPPS
;
A
#
# COMPACT_ATOMS: atom_id res chain seq x y z
N MET A 1 -7.77 25.39 61.73
CA MET A 1 -8.71 24.31 61.39
C MET A 1 -8.51 24.00 59.91
N THR A 2 -7.82 22.90 59.63
CA THR A 2 -7.18 22.56 58.35
C THR A 2 -8.21 22.07 57.34
N LEU A 3 -8.40 22.79 56.22
CA LEU A 3 -9.13 22.25 55.07
C LEU A 3 -8.16 21.39 54.23
N THR A 4 -8.26 20.08 54.40
CA THR A 4 -7.62 19.12 53.50
C THR A 4 -8.34 19.13 52.16
N SER A 5 -7.72 19.80 51.19
CA SER A 5 -8.08 19.79 49.78
C SER A 5 -8.06 18.36 49.23
N ARG A 6 -9.21 17.84 48.82
CA ARG A 6 -9.30 16.56 48.11
C ARG A 6 -8.80 16.78 46.68
N LYS A 7 -7.65 16.19 46.35
CA LYS A 7 -7.19 16.01 44.97
C LYS A 7 -8.14 15.05 44.26
N SER A 8 -9.10 15.60 43.51
CA SER A 8 -9.92 14.84 42.58
C SER A 8 -9.07 14.45 41.37
N PHE A 9 -8.57 13.22 41.40
CA PHE A 9 -7.81 12.59 40.32
C PHE A 9 -8.78 12.36 39.15
N THR A 10 -8.83 13.32 38.22
CA THR A 10 -9.58 13.17 36.98
C THR A 10 -8.77 12.25 36.08
N LYS A 11 -9.08 10.95 36.09
CA LYS A 11 -8.61 9.99 35.08
C LYS A 11 -9.37 10.27 33.77
N ARG A 12 -8.96 11.30 33.02
CA ARG A 12 -9.34 11.45 31.62
C ARG A 12 -8.51 10.43 30.83
N SER A 13 -9.06 9.23 30.67
CA SER A 13 -8.53 8.28 29.70
C SER A 13 -8.79 8.84 28.31
N GLU A 14 -7.72 9.23 27.64
CA GLU A 14 -7.55 9.26 26.18
C GLU A 14 -8.37 8.11 25.55
N MET A 15 -9.57 8.39 25.04
CA MET A 15 -10.53 7.36 24.55
C MET A 15 -10.28 6.92 23.10
N PHE A 16 -9.16 7.31 22.50
CA PHE A 16 -8.89 7.10 21.06
C PHE A 16 -7.55 6.43 20.75
N GLY A 17 -6.92 5.82 21.75
CA GLY A 17 -5.80 4.93 21.50
C GLY A 17 -6.32 3.51 21.40
N LEU A 18 -6.57 3.02 20.18
CA LEU A 18 -6.90 1.62 19.86
C LEU A 18 -5.88 0.69 20.53
N SER A 19 -6.09 0.42 21.80
CA SER A 19 -5.16 -0.32 22.61
C SER A 19 -5.40 -1.79 22.32
N PHE A 20 -4.33 -2.59 22.41
CA PHE A 20 -4.43 -4.05 22.33
C PHE A 20 -5.53 -4.59 23.28
N PHE A 21 -5.73 -3.92 24.42
CA PHE A 21 -6.80 -4.25 25.36
C PHE A 21 -8.21 -4.04 24.78
N GLU A 22 -8.47 -2.91 24.12
CA GLU A 22 -9.78 -2.61 23.53
C GLU A 22 -10.11 -3.57 22.39
N MET A 23 -9.14 -3.85 21.52
CA MET A 23 -9.30 -4.85 20.46
C MET A 23 -9.59 -6.25 21.03
N SER A 24 -8.94 -6.62 22.14
CA SER A 24 -9.20 -7.89 22.81
C SER A 24 -10.61 -7.97 23.39
N VAL A 25 -11.10 -6.88 24.03
CA VAL A 25 -12.47 -6.82 24.57
C VAL A 25 -13.51 -6.97 23.45
N ILE A 26 -13.33 -6.25 22.33
CA ILE A 26 -14.21 -6.37 21.16
C ILE A 26 -14.18 -7.81 20.61
N GLY A 27 -13.00 -8.42 20.52
CA GLY A 27 -12.83 -9.81 20.09
C GLY A 27 -13.58 -10.80 20.99
N ILE A 28 -13.48 -10.64 22.32
CA ILE A 28 -14.23 -11.47 23.28
C ILE A 28 -15.74 -11.30 23.11
N ILE A 29 -16.22 -10.06 22.99
CA ILE A 29 -17.65 -9.78 22.76
C ILE A 29 -18.12 -10.45 21.47
N ALA A 30 -17.32 -10.37 20.40
CA ALA A 30 -17.63 -11.03 19.14
C ALA A 30 -17.71 -12.57 19.30
N VAL A 31 -16.79 -13.19 20.06
CA VAL A 31 -16.88 -14.64 20.36
C VAL A 31 -18.14 -14.96 21.18
N VAL A 32 -18.56 -14.13 22.12
CA VAL A 32 -19.77 -14.39 22.91
C VAL A 32 -21.04 -14.28 22.05
N LEU A 33 -21.11 -13.29 21.15
CA LEU A 33 -22.27 -13.07 20.29
C LEU A 33 -22.36 -14.09 19.15
N PHE A 34 -21.24 -14.38 18.49
CA PHE A 34 -21.20 -15.23 17.29
C PHE A 34 -20.81 -16.69 17.60
N GLY A 35 -20.15 -16.95 18.74
CA GLY A 35 -19.68 -18.27 19.13
C GLY A 35 -18.72 -18.87 18.10
N GLY A 36 -18.98 -20.13 17.74
CA GLY A 36 -18.23 -20.84 16.70
C GLY A 36 -18.41 -20.31 15.27
N ASN A 37 -19.36 -19.39 15.03
CA ASN A 37 -19.60 -18.81 13.71
C ASN A 37 -18.68 -17.62 13.40
N LEU A 38 -17.96 -17.09 14.40
CA LEU A 38 -17.02 -15.98 14.21
C LEU A 38 -15.98 -16.21 13.08
N PRO A 39 -15.28 -17.37 12.99
CA PRO A 39 -14.37 -17.64 11.89
C PRO A 39 -15.06 -17.68 10.52
N GLU A 40 -16.33 -18.09 10.46
CA GLU A 40 -17.10 -18.07 9.22
C GLU A 40 -17.42 -16.65 8.79
N VAL A 41 -17.85 -15.78 9.72
CA VAL A 41 -18.08 -14.34 9.45
C VAL A 41 -16.79 -13.65 9.04
N ALA A 42 -15.68 -13.91 9.74
CA ALA A 42 -14.37 -13.37 9.41
C ALA A 42 -13.90 -13.82 8.01
N ARG A 43 -14.14 -15.08 7.64
CA ARG A 43 -13.84 -15.59 6.29
C ARG A 43 -14.69 -14.91 5.23
N LYS A 44 -16.00 -14.76 5.45
CA LYS A 44 -16.91 -14.08 4.52
C LYS A 44 -16.52 -12.62 4.32
N PHE A 45 -16.32 -11.88 5.42
CA PHE A 45 -15.90 -10.49 5.39
C PHE A 45 -14.50 -10.31 4.79
N GLY A 46 -13.55 -11.16 5.17
CA GLY A 46 -12.19 -11.15 4.64
C GLY A 46 -12.13 -11.46 3.15
N HIS A 47 -12.99 -12.36 2.66
CA HIS A 47 -13.12 -12.62 1.24
C HIS A 47 -13.63 -11.38 0.48
N SER A 48 -14.70 -10.73 0.96
CA SER A 48 -15.20 -9.48 0.38
C SER A 48 -14.15 -8.36 0.41
N TYR A 49 -13.41 -8.21 1.50
CA TYR A 49 -12.34 -7.22 1.62
C TYR A 49 -11.17 -7.51 0.66
N SER A 50 -10.80 -8.79 0.51
CA SER A 50 -9.76 -9.23 -0.43
C SER A 50 -10.14 -8.94 -1.88
N GLN A 51 -11.39 -9.21 -2.26
CA GLN A 51 -11.92 -8.89 -3.58
C GLN A 51 -11.90 -7.37 -3.84
N LEU A 52 -12.39 -6.57 -2.89
CA LEU A 52 -12.34 -5.11 -3.00
C LEU A 52 -10.91 -4.60 -3.16
N ARG A 53 -9.97 -5.09 -2.33
CA ARG A 53 -8.56 -4.73 -2.45
C ARG A 53 -7.99 -5.08 -3.82
N ARG A 54 -8.35 -6.25 -4.36
CA ARG A 54 -7.90 -6.66 -5.69
C ARG A 54 -8.47 -5.75 -6.77
N SER A 55 -9.77 -5.46 -6.73
CA SER A 55 -10.41 -4.53 -7.66
C SER A 55 -9.78 -3.13 -7.60
N LEU A 56 -9.50 -2.61 -6.40
CA LEU A 56 -8.81 -1.32 -6.24
C LEU A 56 -7.38 -1.35 -6.77
N HIS A 57 -6.66 -2.45 -6.57
CA HIS A 57 -5.31 -2.62 -7.10
C HIS A 57 -5.29 -2.63 -8.63
N ASP A 58 -6.22 -3.37 -9.25
CA ASP A 58 -6.33 -3.43 -10.71
C ASP A 58 -6.74 -2.06 -11.29
N VAL A 59 -7.63 -1.32 -10.63
CA VAL A 59 -7.98 0.07 -11.02
C VAL A 59 -6.79 1.01 -10.87
N GLN A 60 -6.03 0.92 -9.78
CA GLN A 60 -4.83 1.75 -9.60
C GLN A 60 -3.79 1.48 -10.69
N GLN A 61 -3.64 0.22 -11.11
CA GLN A 61 -2.73 -0.14 -12.19
C GLN A 61 -3.20 0.45 -13.52
N GLN A 62 -4.48 0.30 -13.88
CA GLN A 62 -5.06 0.88 -15.09
C GLN A 62 -4.99 2.41 -15.09
N PHE A 63 -5.23 3.06 -13.95
CA PHE A 63 -5.11 4.51 -13.83
C PHE A 63 -3.67 4.98 -14.03
N ARG A 64 -2.68 4.23 -13.52
CA ARG A 64 -1.26 4.52 -13.71
C ARG A 64 -0.82 4.34 -15.16
N GLU A 65 -1.34 3.34 -15.85
CA GLU A 65 -1.09 3.11 -17.28
C GLU A 65 -1.77 4.21 -18.11
N ALA A 66 -3.05 4.49 -17.88
CA ALA A 66 -3.76 5.56 -18.56
C ALA A 66 -3.14 6.95 -18.31
N GLN A 67 -2.68 7.23 -17.09
CA GLN A 67 -1.99 8.47 -16.78
C GLN A 67 -0.67 8.58 -17.55
N ARG A 68 0.10 7.48 -17.67
CA ARG A 68 1.32 7.47 -18.49
C ARG A 68 1.03 7.70 -19.96
N ASP A 69 -0.04 7.11 -20.49
CA ASP A 69 -0.44 7.29 -21.89
C ASP A 69 -0.91 8.73 -22.16
N VAL A 70 -1.65 9.33 -21.22
CA VAL A 70 -2.08 10.73 -21.29
C VAL A 70 -0.90 11.68 -21.15
N ASP A 71 -0.01 11.45 -20.19
CA ASP A 71 1.21 12.25 -20.01
C ASP A 71 2.12 12.15 -21.25
N GLN A 72 2.22 10.97 -21.86
CA GLN A 72 2.95 10.78 -23.11
C GLN A 72 2.27 11.47 -24.28
N ALA A 73 0.94 11.38 -24.41
CA ALA A 73 0.19 12.06 -25.45
C ALA A 73 0.31 13.59 -25.32
N MET A 74 0.26 14.13 -24.11
CA MET A 74 0.45 15.56 -23.85
C MET A 74 1.90 16.00 -24.05
N ALA A 75 2.88 15.18 -23.69
CA ALA A 75 4.30 15.46 -23.93
C ALA A 75 4.70 15.41 -25.41
N VAL A 76 3.89 14.79 -26.29
CA VAL A 76 4.15 14.76 -27.74
C VAL A 76 3.74 16.08 -28.41
N ASP A 77 2.76 16.81 -27.87
CA ASP A 77 2.34 18.12 -28.40
C ASP A 77 3.33 19.26 -28.07
N ASP A 78 4.16 19.13 -27.03
CA ASP A 78 5.11 20.18 -26.58
C ASP A 78 6.59 19.88 -26.93
N ARG A 79 6.88 19.04 -27.94
CA ARG A 79 8.29 18.82 -28.39
C ARG A 79 8.66 19.74 -29.55
N PRO A 80 9.52 20.76 -29.36
CA PRO A 80 10.21 21.33 -30.50
C PRO A 80 11.12 20.23 -31.07
N LYS A 81 10.99 19.96 -32.37
CA LYS A 81 11.93 19.11 -33.12
C LYS A 81 13.30 19.80 -33.13
N SER A 82 14.10 19.56 -32.10
CA SER A 82 15.55 19.79 -32.12
C SER A 82 16.17 18.40 -31.96
N GLY A 83 16.88 17.87 -32.95
CA GLY A 83 18.08 18.50 -33.48
C GLY A 83 19.24 17.64 -33.00
N SER A 84 19.68 16.76 -33.90
CA SER A 84 20.90 15.95 -33.91
C SER A 84 22.06 16.42 -33.00
N LYS A 85 22.78 15.43 -32.41
CA LYS A 85 24.25 15.33 -32.17
C LYS A 85 24.76 15.17 -30.72
N THR A 86 25.25 13.96 -30.45
CA THR A 86 26.63 13.62 -29.98
C THR A 86 27.13 13.99 -28.58
N ALA A 87 27.82 13.01 -27.97
CA ALA A 87 28.77 13.05 -26.84
C ALA A 87 28.13 13.13 -25.43
N MET A 88 28.52 12.38 -24.41
CA MET A 88 29.82 11.84 -24.03
C MET A 88 29.67 10.53 -23.23
N TYR A 89 30.74 9.73 -23.26
CA TYR A 89 31.02 8.67 -22.30
C TYR A 89 31.24 9.28 -20.91
N ASP A 90 30.59 8.72 -19.90
CA ASP A 90 30.90 8.94 -18.49
C ASP A 90 31.10 7.55 -17.85
N ASP A 91 32.34 7.32 -17.43
CA ASP A 91 32.88 6.08 -16.86
C ASP A 91 32.89 6.27 -15.35
N GLU A 92 31.92 5.68 -14.64
CA GLU A 92 32.04 5.42 -13.21
C GLU A 92 31.49 4.01 -12.91
N GLN A 93 32.41 3.18 -12.40
CA GLN A 93 32.27 1.78 -12.03
C GLN A 93 31.11 1.50 -11.07
N ASP A 94 30.37 0.41 -11.30
CA ASP A 94 30.17 -0.61 -10.26
C ASP A 94 29.51 -1.89 -10.82
N ASP A 95 30.07 -3.02 -10.40
CA ASP A 95 29.73 -4.41 -10.72
C ASP A 95 28.22 -4.74 -10.70
N ALA A 96 27.60 -4.85 -11.87
CA ALA A 96 26.39 -5.64 -12.05
C ALA A 96 26.70 -6.78 -13.03
N PRO A 97 26.50 -8.06 -12.66
CA PRO A 97 26.71 -9.15 -13.60
C PRO A 97 25.72 -9.01 -14.76
N GLU A 98 26.22 -8.64 -15.94
CA GLU A 98 25.39 -8.62 -17.15
C GLU A 98 24.81 -10.03 -17.37
N PRO A 99 23.48 -10.20 -17.43
CA PRO A 99 22.90 -11.50 -17.71
C PRO A 99 23.23 -11.87 -19.15
N SER A 100 24.21 -12.76 -19.34
CA SER A 100 24.52 -13.34 -20.66
C SER A 100 23.29 -14.05 -21.20
N ALA A 101 22.58 -13.37 -22.10
CA ALA A 101 21.45 -13.94 -22.81
C ALA A 101 21.93 -15.09 -23.71
N PRO A 102 21.29 -16.28 -23.64
CA PRO A 102 21.71 -17.43 -24.43
C PRO A 102 21.53 -17.15 -25.93
N LYS A 103 22.59 -17.37 -26.71
CA LYS A 103 22.58 -17.19 -28.16
C LYS A 103 21.67 -18.24 -28.81
N PHE A 104 20.51 -17.80 -29.31
CA PHE A 104 19.56 -18.63 -30.04
C PHE A 104 20.03 -18.83 -31.48
N THR A 105 20.36 -20.07 -31.85
CA THR A 105 20.63 -20.46 -33.25
C THR A 105 19.41 -21.20 -33.79
N PRO A 106 18.64 -20.63 -34.74
CA PRO A 106 17.50 -21.33 -35.32
C PRO A 106 17.97 -22.48 -36.25
N PRO A 107 17.33 -23.66 -36.20
CA PRO A 107 17.62 -24.77 -37.13
C PRO A 107 17.16 -24.43 -38.55
N SER A 108 17.95 -24.87 -39.55
CA SER A 108 17.69 -24.71 -40.99
C SER A 108 16.66 -25.70 -41.53
#